data_AF-A0A967HTD6-F1
#
_entry.id   AF-A0A967HTD6-F1
#
_cell.length_a   1.000
_cell.length_b   1.000
_cell.length_c   1.000
_cell.angle_alpha   90.00
_cell.angle_beta   90.00
_cell.angle_gamma   90.00
#
_symmetry.space_group_name_H-M   'P 1'
#
loop_
_entity.id
_entity.type
_entity.pdbx_description
1 polymer ?
#
loop_
_entity_poly.entity_id
_entity_poly.type
_entity_poly.pdbx_seq_one_letter_code
_entity_poly.pdbx_strand_id
1 'polypeptide(L)' 'RTREIQRLIGRSLRAATDLEALGERTVTLDCDVLVADGGTRTAAITGACVALHDAGTWL' A
#
# COMPACT_ATOMS: atom_id res chain seq x y z
N ARG A 1 10.61 -2.73 13.71
CA ARG A 1 10.67 -1.99 12.42
C ARG A 1 9.41 -2.19 11.55
N THR A 2 8.86 -3.40 11.44
CA THR A 2 7.69 -3.71 10.58
C THR A 2 6.50 -2.76 10.77
N ARG A 3 6.12 -2.47 12.02
CA ARG A 3 5.02 -1.54 12.33
C ARG A 3 5.27 -0.12 11.82
N GLU A 4 6.52 0.33 11.76
CA GLU A 4 6.87 1.66 11.24
C GLU A 4 6.70 1.71 9.73
N ILE A 5 7.13 0.66 9.03
CA ILE A 5 6.98 0.53 7.56
C ILE A 5 5.51 0.39 7.19
N GLN A 6 4.72 -0.43 7.90
CA GLN A 6 3.28 -0.56 7.69
C GLN A 6 2.56 0.79 7.89
N ARG A 7 2.93 1.55 8.93
CA ARG A 7 2.40 2.90 9.15
C ARG A 7 2.81 3.87 8.04
N LEU A 8 4.05 3.77 7.56
CA LEU A 8 4.54 4.59 6.45
C LEU A 8 3.75 4.31 5.16
N ILE A 9 3.64 3.04 4.75
CA ILE A 9 2.88 2.61 3.57
C ILE A 9 1.44 3.09 3.67
N GLY A 10 0.76 2.80 4.79
CA GLY A 10 -0.63 3.20 4.98
C GLY A 10 -0.84 4.72 4.93
N ARG A 11 0.09 5.52 5.46
CA ARG A 11 0.01 6.99 5.35
C ARG A 11 0.23 7.47 3.91
N SER A 12 1.23 6.92 3.21
CA SER A 12 1.53 7.29 1.83
C SER A 12 0.36 7.01 0.89
N LEU A 13 -0.29 5.85 1.01
CA LEU A 13 -1.39 5.47 0.14
C LEU A 13 -2.67 6.23 0.45
N ARG A 14 -3.02 6.42 1.73
CA ARG A 14 -4.20 7.24 2.09
C ARG A 14 -4.09 8.68 1.64
N ALA A 15 -2.87 9.23 1.55
CA ALA A 15 -2.65 10.57 1.02
C ALA A 15 -2.86 10.68 -0.51
N ALA A 16 -2.76 9.55 -1.23
CA ALA A 16 -2.89 9.49 -2.67
C ALA A 16 -4.21 8.86 -3.16
N THR A 17 -5.06 8.40 -2.24
CA THR A 17 -6.31 7.68 -2.56
C THR A 17 -7.51 8.52 -2.17
N ASP A 18 -8.50 8.60 -3.06
CA ASP A 18 -9.82 9.13 -2.73
C ASP A 18 -10.59 8.10 -1.89
N LEU A 19 -10.66 8.34 -0.58
CA LEU A 19 -11.34 7.46 0.37
C LEU A 19 -12.88 7.60 0.29
N GLU A 20 -13.40 8.70 -0.24
CA GLU A 20 -14.85 8.86 -0.45
C GLU A 20 -15.28 8.01 -1.64
N ALA A 21 -14.51 8.05 -2.74
CA ALA A 21 -14.73 7.21 -3.91
C ALA A 21 -14.55 5.71 -3.60
N LEU A 22 -13.69 5.36 -2.62
CA LEU A 22 -13.51 3.99 -2.16
C LEU A 22 -14.77 3.42 -1.47
N GLY A 23 -15.61 4.29 -0.88
CA GLY A 23 -16.81 3.93 -0.15
C GLY A 23 -16.53 3.18 1.15
N GLU A 24 -17.52 2.42 1.64
CA GLU A 24 -17.44 1.65 2.91
C GLU A 24 -16.64 0.34 2.76
N ARG A 25 -15.52 0.39 2.03
CA ARG A 25 -14.67 -0.76 1.73
C ARG A 25 -13.35 -0.62 2.48
N THR A 26 -12.86 -1.73 3.00
CA THR A 26 -11.55 -1.81 3.63
C THR A 26 -10.63 -2.64 2.76
N VAL A 27 -9.57 -2.02 2.24
CA VAL A 27 -8.53 -2.71 1.48
C VAL A 27 -7.35 -2.99 2.42
N THR A 28 -7.00 -4.27 2.55
CA THR A 28 -5.81 -4.70 3.31
C THR A 28 -4.68 -4.99 2.32
N LEU A 29 -3.54 -4.31 2.49
CA LEU A 29 -2.36 -4.50 1.65
C LEU A 29 -1.25 -5.14 2.49
N ASP A 30 -0.84 -6.33 2.10
CA ASP A 30 0.31 -7.01 2.69
C ASP A 30 1.52 -6.90 1.78
N CYS A 31 2.68 -6.62 2.35
CA CYS A 31 3.90 -6.31 1.62
C CYS A 31 5.05 -7.14 2.16
N ASP A 32 5.21 -8.31 1.59
CA ASP A 32 6.30 -9.22 1.93
C ASP A 32 7.55 -8.92 1.11
N VAL A 33 8.67 -8.78 1.82
CA VAL A 33 9.99 -8.62 1.21
C VAL A 33 10.62 -9.99 1.07
N LEU A 34 10.63 -10.52 -0.16
CA LEU A 34 11.25 -11.82 -0.47
C LEU A 34 12.77 -11.73 -0.52
N VAL A 35 13.30 -10.63 -1.06
CA VAL A 35 14.73 -10.34 -1.18
C VAL A 35 14.96 -8.88 -0.82
N ALA A 36 16.06 -8.59 -0.12
CA ALA A 36 16.39 -7.24 0.32
C ALA A 36 17.80 -6.84 -0.12
N ASP A 37 17.88 -5.83 -0.99
CA ASP A 37 19.14 -5.19 -1.40
C ASP A 37 19.04 -3.66 -1.32
N GLY A 38 18.46 -3.18 -0.21
CA GLY A 38 18.13 -1.76 -0.04
C GLY A 38 16.81 -1.35 -0.70
N GLY A 39 16.30 -0.16 -0.36
CA GLY A 39 15.08 0.40 -0.97
C GLY A 39 13.76 -0.36 -0.73
N THR A 40 13.75 -1.44 0.04
CA THR A 40 12.56 -2.31 0.18
C THR A 40 11.32 -1.60 0.70
N ARG A 41 11.48 -0.53 1.50
CA ARG A 41 10.36 0.32 1.96
C ARG A 41 9.74 1.19 0.87
N THR A 42 10.56 1.72 -0.06
CA THR A 42 10.06 2.52 -1.18
C THR A 42 9.46 1.59 -2.23
N ALA A 43 10.09 0.44 -2.48
CA ALA A 43 9.53 -0.62 -3.32
C ALA A 43 8.16 -1.09 -2.81
N ALA A 44 8.00 -1.29 -1.50
CA ALA A 44 6.71 -1.66 -0.90
C ALA A 44 5.63 -0.59 -1.11
N ILE A 45 5.95 0.70 -0.99
CA ILE A 45 4.98 1.79 -1.28
C ILE A 45 4.56 1.75 -2.75
N THR A 46 5.51 1.62 -3.68
CA THR A 46 5.23 1.58 -5.11
C THR A 46 4.39 0.36 -5.48
N GLY A 47 4.78 -0.83 -5.00
CA GLY A 47 4.03 -2.06 -5.26
C GLY A 47 2.61 -2.00 -4.69
N ALA A 48 2.45 -1.49 -3.46
CA ALA A 48 1.15 -1.34 -2.82
C ALA A 48 0.24 -0.33 -3.54
N CYS A 49 0.81 0.70 -4.17
CA CYS A 49 0.04 1.64 -5.02
C CYS A 49 -0.57 0.93 -6.24
N VAL A 50 0.23 0.11 -6.93
CA VAL A 50 -0.26 -0.68 -8.08
C VAL A 50 -1.30 -1.70 -7.62
N ALA A 51 -1.07 -2.40 -6.52
CA ALA A 51 -2.02 -3.37 -5.97
C ALA A 51 -3.35 -2.71 -5.54
N LEU A 52 -3.30 -1.51 -4.96
CA LEU A 52 -4.50 -0.75 -4.60
C LEU A 52 -5.30 -0.30 -5.83
N HIS A 53 -4.61 0.15 -6.88
CA HIS A 53 -5.27 0.49 -8.14
C HIS A 53 -5.94 -0.75 -8.76
N ASP A 54 -5.21 -1.87 -8.83
CA ASP A 54 -5.75 -3.14 -9.36
C ASP A 54 -6.98 -3.61 -8.57
N ALA A 55 -6.89 -3.59 -7.24
CA ALA A 55 -8.02 -3.88 -6.37
C ALA A 55 -9.21 -2.94 -6.64
N GLY A 56 -8.97 -1.65 -6.85
CA GLY A 56 -10.01 -0.68 -7.20
C GLY A 56 -10.66 -0.92 -8.56
N THR A 57 -9.91 -1.40 -9.55
CA THR A 57 -10.46 -1.73 -10.89
C THR A 57 -11.23 -3.04 -10.93
N TRP A 58 -10.97 -3.96 -10.01
CA TRP A 58 -11.68 -5.24 -9.90
C TRP A 58 -13.00 -5.17 -9.09
N LEU A 59 -13.18 -4.13 -8.26
CA LEU A 59 -14.32 -3.94 -7.34
C LEU A 59 -15.50 -3.19 -7.94
#